data_AF-A0A6F8VFD4-F1
#
_entry.id   AF-A0A6F8VFD4-F1
#
_cell.length_a   1.000
_cell.length_b   1.000
_cell.length_c   1.000
_cell.angle_alpha   90.00
_cell.angle_beta   90.00
_cell.angle_gamma   90.00
#
_symmetry.space_group_name_H-M   'P 1'
#
loop_
_entity.id
_entity.type
_entity.pdbx_description
1 polymer ?
#
loop_
_entity_poly.entity_id
_entity_poly.type
_entity_poly.pdbx_seq_one_letter_code
_entity_poly.pdbx_strand_id
1 'polypeptide(L)'
;MKRESRMKKLIVAAIALALASPLAFAGPQQEKMKECNASAKTKDLKGDARKSFMKECLSAKKPEDKKPEEAAAPTTQQNKMKQCNKEAGDKALKGDDRKKFMSDCLKK
;
A
#
# COMPACT_ATOMS: atom_id res chain seq x y z
N MET A 1 -47.30 -1.88 29.08
CA MET A 1 -46.48 -0.66 29.04
C MET A 1 -45.34 -0.59 30.09
N LYS A 2 -44.86 -1.71 30.68
CA LYS A 2 -43.83 -1.68 31.76
C LYS A 2 -42.42 -2.15 31.34
N ARG A 3 -42.25 -2.62 30.10
CA ARG A 3 -40.95 -3.09 29.55
C ARG A 3 -40.17 -2.00 28.80
N GLU A 4 -40.85 -1.06 28.14
CA GLU A 4 -40.18 0.01 27.38
C GLU A 4 -39.49 1.08 28.26
N SER A 5 -39.97 1.29 29.49
CA SER A 5 -39.38 2.29 30.40
C SER A 5 -38.10 1.80 31.10
N ARG A 6 -37.83 0.48 31.16
CA ARG A 6 -36.56 -0.04 31.70
C ARG A 6 -35.42 0.05 30.69
N MET A 7 -35.72 -0.05 29.40
CA MET A 7 -34.68 0.04 28.35
C MET A 7 -34.18 1.48 28.17
N LYS A 8 -35.05 2.48 28.30
CA LYS A 8 -34.67 3.91 28.25
C LYS A 8 -33.88 4.39 29.48
N LYS A 9 -34.07 3.76 30.65
CA LYS A 9 -33.32 4.09 31.88
C LYS A 9 -31.95 3.43 31.99
N LEU A 10 -31.63 2.46 31.12
CA LEU A 10 -30.29 1.89 31.02
C LEU A 10 -29.39 2.58 30.00
N ILE A 11 -29.94 3.49 29.18
CA ILE A 11 -29.18 4.19 28.13
C ILE A 11 -28.51 5.49 28.68
N VAL A 12 -28.83 5.92 29.90
CA VAL A 12 -28.35 7.21 30.47
C VAL A 12 -27.15 7.05 31.44
N ALA A 13 -26.58 5.85 31.61
CA ALA A 13 -25.50 5.59 32.57
C ALA A 13 -24.26 4.91 31.95
N ALA A 14 -23.73 5.48 30.86
CA ALA A 14 -22.42 5.11 30.33
C ALA A 14 -21.74 6.30 29.64
N ILE A 15 -21.64 7.42 30.36
CA ILE A 15 -20.58 8.41 30.14
C ILE A 15 -19.38 7.96 30.98
N ALA A 16 -18.18 8.03 30.39
CA ALA A 16 -16.87 7.82 30.99
C ALA A 16 -16.27 6.40 30.94
N LEU A 17 -15.87 5.94 29.75
CA LEU A 17 -14.57 5.26 29.55
C LEU A 17 -14.29 5.01 28.05
N ALA A 18 -13.65 5.95 27.36
CA ALA A 18 -12.89 5.68 26.12
C ALA A 18 -12.10 6.92 25.63
N LEU A 19 -11.35 7.58 26.52
CA LEU A 19 -10.17 8.35 26.10
C LEU A 19 -8.96 7.41 26.09
N ALA A 20 -9.00 6.46 25.16
CA ALA A 20 -7.82 5.74 24.72
C ALA A 20 -8.04 5.52 23.22
N SER A 21 -7.97 6.62 22.46
CA SER A 21 -7.59 6.50 21.06
C SER A 21 -6.30 5.68 21.07
N PRO A 22 -6.24 4.54 20.37
CA PRO A 22 -4.96 3.87 20.21
C PRO A 22 -4.03 4.92 19.62
N LEU A 23 -2.94 5.21 20.31
CA LEU A 23 -1.79 5.88 19.73
C LEU A 23 -1.60 5.20 18.39
N ALA A 24 -1.99 5.90 17.32
CA ALA A 24 -1.82 5.41 15.98
C ALA A 24 -0.31 5.29 15.83
N PHE A 25 0.20 4.08 16.03
CA PHE A 25 1.53 3.70 15.61
C PHE A 25 1.48 3.84 14.10
N ALA A 26 1.73 5.06 13.63
CA ALA A 26 1.93 5.35 12.24
C ALA A 26 3.17 4.56 11.86
N GLY A 27 2.96 3.37 11.32
CA GLY A 27 4.04 2.50 10.91
C GLY A 27 4.98 3.26 9.97
N PRO A 28 6.23 2.81 9.82
CA PRO A 28 7.24 3.49 9.00
C PRO A 28 6.77 3.82 7.57
N GLN A 29 5.76 3.10 7.07
CA GLN A 29 5.13 3.33 5.78
C GLN A 29 4.15 4.52 5.74
N GLN A 30 3.43 4.83 6.83
CA GLN A 30 2.52 5.98 6.89
C GLN A 30 3.29 7.29 6.96
N GLU A 31 4.34 7.37 7.77
CA GLU A 31 5.19 8.56 7.87
C GLU A 31 5.89 8.87 6.54
N LYS A 32 6.44 7.83 5.90
CA LYS A 32 7.05 7.94 4.58
C LYS A 32 6.06 8.44 3.52
N MET A 33 4.81 7.98 3.57
CA MET A 33 3.81 8.46 2.63
C MET A 33 3.45 9.93 2.84
N LYS A 34 3.43 10.42 4.08
CA LYS A 34 3.24 11.85 4.38
C LYS A 34 4.40 12.68 3.83
N GLU A 35 5.63 12.25 4.05
CA GLU A 35 6.84 12.93 3.59
C GLU A 35 6.96 12.95 2.05
N CYS A 36 6.66 11.84 1.38
CA CYS A 36 6.57 11.78 -0.08
C CYS A 36 5.46 12.72 -0.62
N ASN A 37 4.32 12.80 0.04
CA ASN A 37 3.26 13.72 -0.37
C ASN A 37 3.64 15.19 -0.16
N ALA A 38 4.32 15.51 0.94
CA ALA A 38 4.84 16.85 1.21
C ALA A 38 5.89 17.25 0.17
N SER A 39 6.84 16.35 -0.12
CA SER A 39 7.89 16.55 -1.13
C SER A 39 7.32 16.69 -2.55
N ALA A 40 6.24 15.98 -2.87
CA ALA A 40 5.57 16.13 -4.15
C ALA A 40 4.91 17.51 -4.30
N LYS A 41 4.34 18.04 -3.20
CA LYS A 41 3.71 19.36 -3.17
C LYS A 41 4.75 20.49 -3.24
N THR A 42 5.86 20.39 -2.51
CA THR A 42 6.95 21.39 -2.58
C THR A 42 7.62 21.44 -3.95
N LYS A 43 7.63 20.31 -4.66
CA LYS A 43 8.09 20.24 -6.07
C LYS A 43 7.00 20.57 -7.09
N ASP A 44 5.82 21.00 -6.64
CA ASP A 44 4.66 21.34 -7.47
C ASP A 44 4.27 20.26 -8.50
N LEU A 45 4.59 18.99 -8.19
CA LEU A 45 4.39 17.88 -9.10
C LEU A 45 2.89 17.57 -9.19
N LYS A 46 2.38 17.55 -10.42
CA LYS A 46 0.99 17.23 -10.75
C LYS A 46 0.91 16.14 -11.80
N GLY A 47 -0.25 15.49 -11.88
CA GLY A 47 -0.52 14.46 -12.88
C GLY A 47 0.48 13.30 -12.84
N ASP A 48 1.02 12.96 -14.01
CA ASP A 48 1.91 11.81 -14.17
C ASP A 48 3.23 11.97 -13.39
N ALA A 49 3.79 13.19 -13.38
CA ALA A 49 5.02 13.49 -12.66
C ALA A 49 4.91 13.21 -11.14
N ARG A 50 3.75 13.50 -10.54
CA ARG A 50 3.49 13.18 -9.13
C ARG A 50 3.43 11.67 -8.90
N LYS A 51 2.82 10.90 -9.81
CA LYS A 51 2.70 9.44 -9.67
C LYS A 51 4.07 8.77 -9.75
N SER A 52 4.88 9.17 -10.73
CA SER A 52 6.25 8.67 -10.90
C SER A 52 7.09 9.00 -9.68
N PHE A 53 7.05 10.25 -9.22
CA PHE A 53 7.74 10.66 -7.99
C PHE A 53 7.28 9.92 -6.74
N MET A 54 5.97 9.72 -6.57
CA MET A 54 5.43 8.99 -5.41
C MET A 54 5.88 7.53 -5.42
N LYS A 55 5.92 6.90 -6.60
CA LYS A 55 6.37 5.52 -6.75
C LYS A 55 7.84 5.39 -6.41
N GLU A 56 8.68 6.30 -6.89
CA GLU A 56 10.11 6.34 -6.54
C GLU A 56 10.32 6.59 -5.05
N CYS A 57 9.67 7.62 -4.50
CA CYS A 57 9.80 8.00 -3.10
C CYS A 57 9.33 6.88 -2.16
N LEU A 58 8.21 6.20 -2.46
CA LEU A 58 7.72 5.07 -1.67
C LEU A 58 8.57 3.81 -1.85
N SER A 59 9.25 3.65 -2.99
CA SER A 59 10.15 2.51 -3.26
C SER A 59 11.54 2.69 -2.65
N ALA A 60 12.00 3.93 -2.46
CA ALA A 60 13.31 4.23 -1.86
C ALA A 60 13.31 3.89 -0.37
N LYS A 61 13.87 2.75 0.04
CA LYS A 61 14.10 2.43 1.47
C LYS A 61 14.89 3.58 2.13
N LYS A 62 14.59 3.87 3.41
CA LYS A 62 15.08 5.06 4.12
C LYS A 62 16.62 5.21 4.04
N PRO A 63 17.17 6.43 4.19
CA PRO A 63 18.61 6.69 4.10
C PRO A 63 19.46 6.23 5.30
N GLU A 64 18.87 5.60 6.32
CA GLU A 64 19.57 5.26 7.56
C GLU A 64 20.26 3.89 7.51
N ASP A 65 19.94 3.04 6.52
CA ASP A 65 20.60 1.76 6.29
C ASP A 65 21.72 1.90 5.24
N LYS A 66 22.80 2.64 5.56
CA LYS A 66 24.06 2.47 4.82
C LYS A 66 24.69 1.13 5.21
N LYS A 67 24.37 0.08 4.44
CA LYS A 67 25.22 -1.12 4.28
C LYS A 67 25.43 -1.36 2.78
N PRO A 68 26.65 -1.70 2.31
CA PRO A 68 26.94 -1.77 0.89
C PRO A 68 26.09 -2.85 0.22
N GLU A 69 25.46 -2.45 -0.89
CA GLU A 69 25.19 -3.28 -2.05
C GLU A 69 24.78 -4.73 -1.76
N GLU A 70 23.50 -4.91 -1.46
CA GLU A 70 22.78 -6.10 -1.88
C GLU A 70 21.39 -5.64 -2.30
N ALA A 71 21.11 -5.71 -3.60
CA ALA A 71 19.84 -5.35 -4.18
C ALA A 71 18.72 -5.92 -3.32
N ALA A 72 17.92 -5.05 -2.68
CA ALA A 72 16.72 -5.46 -1.99
C ALA A 72 15.86 -6.18 -3.02
N ALA A 73 15.91 -7.52 -2.99
CA ALA A 73 15.23 -8.39 -3.92
C ALA A 73 13.79 -7.88 -4.00
N PRO A 74 13.37 -7.31 -5.15
CA PRO A 74 12.02 -6.83 -5.27
C PRO A 74 11.16 -8.05 -5.02
N THR A 75 10.21 -7.90 -4.08
CA THR A 75 9.26 -8.93 -3.65
C THR A 75 9.01 -9.89 -4.81
N THR A 76 9.45 -11.14 -4.66
CA THR A 76 9.68 -12.10 -5.75
C THR A 76 8.50 -12.18 -6.74
N GLN A 77 7.28 -11.98 -6.26
CA GLN A 77 6.05 -11.86 -7.04
C GLN A 77 5.97 -10.64 -8.00
N GLN A 78 6.30 -9.43 -7.57
CA GLN A 78 6.21 -8.25 -8.45
C GLN A 78 7.20 -8.31 -9.61
N ASN A 79 8.40 -8.83 -9.37
CA ASN A 79 9.38 -9.03 -10.45
C ASN A 79 8.92 -10.09 -11.44
N LYS A 80 8.47 -11.23 -10.92
CA LYS A 80 7.93 -12.33 -11.71
C LYS A 80 6.78 -11.85 -12.59
N MET A 81 5.85 -11.06 -12.05
CA MET A 81 4.77 -10.49 -12.84
C MET A 81 5.25 -9.58 -13.97
N LYS A 82 6.25 -8.73 -13.73
CA LYS A 82 6.83 -7.88 -14.79
C LYS A 82 7.49 -8.72 -15.88
N GLN A 83 8.26 -9.73 -15.47
CA GLN A 83 8.94 -10.63 -16.40
C GLN A 83 7.94 -11.43 -17.24
N CYS A 84 6.93 -12.05 -16.61
CA CYS A 84 5.86 -12.75 -17.32
C CYS A 84 5.11 -11.84 -18.31
N ASN A 85 4.85 -10.58 -17.94
CA ASN A 85 4.21 -9.64 -18.88
C ASN A 85 5.11 -9.27 -20.05
N LYS A 86 6.41 -9.08 -19.79
CA LYS A 86 7.39 -8.80 -20.84
C LYS A 86 7.49 -9.96 -21.82
N GLU A 87 7.69 -11.18 -21.31
CA GLU A 87 7.80 -12.38 -22.14
C GLU A 87 6.53 -12.66 -22.94
N ALA A 88 5.34 -12.40 -22.36
CA ALA A 88 4.09 -12.49 -23.09
C ALA A 88 4.01 -11.49 -24.26
N GLY A 89 4.52 -10.28 -24.05
CA GLY A 89 4.61 -9.24 -25.08
C GLY A 89 5.62 -9.58 -26.17
N ASP A 90 6.81 -10.06 -25.80
CA ASP A 90 7.86 -10.49 -26.72
C ASP A 90 7.41 -11.68 -27.59
N LYS A 91 6.60 -12.59 -27.01
CA LYS A 91 5.95 -13.70 -27.72
C LYS A 91 4.68 -13.28 -28.48
N ALA A 92 4.34 -11.99 -28.47
CA ALA A 92 3.14 -11.42 -29.08
C ALA A 92 1.82 -12.13 -28.70
N LEU A 93 1.78 -12.75 -27.50
CA LEU A 93 0.63 -13.53 -27.04
C LEU A 93 -0.55 -12.60 -26.79
N LYS A 94 -1.72 -12.99 -27.28
CA LYS A 94 -2.98 -12.25 -27.12
C LYS A 94 -4.08 -13.22 -26.69
N GLY A 95 -5.19 -12.66 -26.21
CA GLY A 95 -6.37 -13.43 -25.82
C GLY A 95 -6.05 -14.52 -24.78
N ASP A 96 -6.58 -15.71 -25.01
CA ASP A 96 -6.45 -16.86 -24.11
C ASP A 96 -5.01 -17.37 -23.99
N ASP A 97 -4.20 -17.25 -25.04
CA ASP A 97 -2.79 -17.68 -25.01
C ASP A 97 -1.96 -16.87 -24.01
N ARG A 98 -2.20 -15.55 -23.95
CA ARG A 98 -1.54 -14.69 -22.95
C ARG A 98 -1.97 -15.05 -21.53
N LYS A 99 -3.26 -15.33 -21.31
CA LYS A 99 -3.77 -15.68 -19.98
C LYS A 99 -3.19 -17.00 -19.49
N LYS A 100 -3.17 -18.02 -20.36
CA LYS A 100 -2.60 -19.33 -20.06
C LYS A 100 -1.11 -19.21 -19.75
N PHE A 101 -0.35 -18.50 -20.59
CA PHE A 101 1.06 -18.22 -20.37
C PHE A 101 1.30 -17.46 -19.05
N MET A 102 0.51 -16.43 -18.75
CA MET A 102 0.66 -15.66 -17.51
C MET A 102 0.40 -16.54 -16.28
N SER A 103 -0.62 -17.40 -16.32
CA SER A 103 -0.93 -18.32 -15.21
C SER A 103 0.20 -19.33 -14.99
N ASP A 104 0.68 -19.95 -16.06
CA ASP A 104 1.78 -20.92 -16.01
C ASP A 104 3.09 -20.25 -15.55
N CYS A 105 3.38 -19.03 -16.04
CA CYS A 105 4.57 -18.27 -15.67
C CYS A 105 4.54 -17.82 -14.20
N LEU A 106 3.40 -17.36 -13.69
CA LEU A 106 3.27 -16.92 -12.30
C LEU A 106 3.28 -18.08 -11.30
N LYS A 107 2.88 -19.29 -11.72
CA LYS A 107 2.88 -20.50 -10.89
C LYS A 107 4.26 -21.14 -10.69
N LYS A 108 5.22 -20.89 -11.58
CA LYS A 108 6.60 -21.40 -11.52
C LYS A 108 7.46 -20.61 -10.55
#